data_AF-A0A7L5BRL4-F1
#
_entry.id   AF-A0A7L5BRL4-F1
#
_cell.length_a   1.000
_cell.length_b   1.000
_cell.length_c   1.000
_cell.angle_alpha   90.00
_cell.angle_beta   90.00
_cell.angle_gamma   90.00
#
_symmetry.space_group_name_H-M   'P 1'
#
loop_
_entity.id
_entity.type
_entity.pdbx_description
1 polymer ?
#
loop_
_entity_poly.entity_id
_entity_poly.type
_entity_poly.pdbx_seq_one_letter_code
_entity_poly.pdbx_strand_id
1 'polypeptide(L)'
;MNDTIDSALLMATRGYRIDTLIVTKSEDGDPMVSMFILDADMQLFRVVYDASGGITFKVEDLDDVIFSRSQLEMIAKMQVLADRKWKQIQQFWVDGKDTWEGFESLLDDPDESWKLTAFDPGTQTPN
;
A
#
# COMPACT_ATOMS: atom_id res chain seq x y z
N MET A 1 1.68 -3.92 26.53
CA MET A 1 2.42 -2.70 26.10
C MET A 1 2.41 -2.55 24.58
N ASN A 2 2.30 -3.65 23.80
CA ASN A 2 2.09 -3.60 22.34
C ASN A 2 0.74 -3.00 21.93
N ASP A 3 -0.35 -3.34 22.63
CA ASP A 3 -1.71 -2.96 22.20
C ASP A 3 -1.92 -1.44 22.05
N THR A 4 -1.24 -0.63 22.87
CA THR A 4 -1.33 0.84 22.81
C THR A 4 -0.60 1.41 21.59
N ILE A 5 0.56 0.84 21.23
CA ILE A 5 1.33 1.26 20.06
C ILE A 5 0.59 0.83 18.79
N ASP A 6 0.11 -0.40 18.74
CA ASP A 6 -0.65 -0.92 17.60
C ASP A 6 -1.95 -0.12 17.38
N SER A 7 -2.65 0.25 18.45
CA SER A 7 -3.83 1.11 18.35
C SER A 7 -3.49 2.54 17.88
N ALA A 8 -2.37 3.12 18.33
CA ALA A 8 -1.94 4.43 17.88
C ALA A 8 -1.55 4.43 16.40
N LEU A 9 -0.85 3.39 15.94
CA LEU A 9 -0.49 3.21 14.53
C LEU A 9 -1.73 3.05 13.65
N LEU A 10 -2.69 2.22 14.07
CA LEU A 10 -3.97 2.09 13.37
C LEU A 10 -4.70 3.43 13.29
N MET A 11 -4.73 4.22 14.36
CA MET A 11 -5.35 5.55 14.28
C MET A 11 -4.61 6.46 13.29
N ALA A 12 -3.28 6.48 13.31
CA ALA A 12 -2.45 7.32 12.43
C ALA A 12 -2.61 6.94 10.95
N THR A 13 -2.80 5.66 10.65
CA THR A 13 -3.04 5.14 9.29
C THR A 13 -4.53 5.11 8.92
N ARG A 14 -5.42 5.69 9.73
CA ARG A 14 -6.89 5.65 9.53
C ARG A 14 -7.48 4.23 9.45
N GLY A 15 -6.88 3.30 10.17
CA GLY A 15 -7.30 1.91 10.33
C GLY A 15 -6.55 0.93 9.43
N TYR A 16 -5.68 1.41 8.53
CA TYR A 16 -4.90 0.53 7.66
C TYR A 16 -3.69 -0.09 8.40
N ARG A 17 -3.41 -1.36 8.14
CA ARG A 17 -2.20 -1.99 8.69
C ARG A 17 -0.94 -1.46 8.01
N ILE A 18 0.15 -1.38 8.76
CA ILE A 18 1.48 -1.18 8.20
C ILE A 18 1.94 -2.42 7.42
N ASP A 19 2.93 -2.25 6.56
CA ASP A 19 3.58 -3.28 5.74
C ASP A 19 2.60 -4.05 4.84
N THR A 20 1.44 -3.45 4.56
CA THR A 20 0.36 -4.03 3.76
C THR A 20 0.00 -3.06 2.63
N LEU A 21 -0.08 -3.58 1.41
CA LEU A 21 -0.56 -2.80 0.27
C LEU A 21 -2.06 -2.52 0.39
N ILE A 22 -2.42 -1.29 0.09
CA ILE A 22 -3.79 -0.79 0.08
C ILE A 22 -4.04 -0.01 -1.21
N VAL A 23 -5.27 -0.12 -1.72
CA VAL A 23 -5.82 0.69 -2.80
C VAL A 23 -6.76 1.70 -2.18
N THR A 24 -6.45 2.98 -2.35
CA THR A 24 -7.23 4.10 -1.82
C THR A 24 -7.49 5.13 -2.92
N LYS A 25 -8.24 6.19 -2.62
CA LYS A 25 -8.34 7.36 -3.48
C LYS A 25 -7.29 8.42 -3.10
N SER A 26 -6.68 9.04 -4.10
CA SER A 26 -5.91 10.27 -3.93
C SER A 26 -6.84 11.45 -3.61
N GLU A 27 -6.26 12.62 -3.35
CA GLU A 27 -7.04 13.86 -3.13
C GLU A 27 -7.80 14.28 -4.40
N ASP A 28 -7.26 13.98 -5.57
CA ASP A 28 -7.88 14.23 -6.88
C ASP A 28 -8.97 13.17 -7.22
N GLY A 29 -9.12 12.15 -6.38
CA GLY A 29 -10.12 11.09 -6.56
C GLY A 29 -9.63 9.90 -7.38
N ASP A 30 -8.37 9.89 -7.80
CA ASP A 30 -7.75 8.82 -8.59
C ASP A 30 -7.39 7.60 -7.73
N PRO A 31 -7.32 6.38 -8.30
CA PRO A 31 -6.81 5.22 -7.60
C PRO A 31 -5.35 5.44 -7.20
N MET A 32 -5.01 4.98 -6.00
CA MET A 32 -3.67 5.05 -5.46
C MET A 32 -3.34 3.73 -4.77
N VAL A 33 -2.28 3.08 -5.24
CA VAL A 33 -1.69 1.90 -4.61
C VAL A 33 -0.58 2.35 -3.68
N SER A 34 -0.70 2.07 -2.39
CA SER A 34 0.25 2.52 -1.38
C SER A 34 0.38 1.52 -0.24
N MET A 35 1.35 1.73 0.64
CA MET A 35 1.43 1.06 1.94
C MET A 35 1.94 2.04 2.99
N PHE A 36 1.68 1.74 4.25
CA PHE A 36 2.30 2.45 5.37
C PHE A 36 3.47 1.64 5.93
N ILE A 37 4.57 2.31 6.26
CA ILE A 37 5.73 1.67 6.90
C ILE A 37 6.25 2.53 8.04
N LEU A 38 6.90 1.88 8.99
CA LEU A 38 7.77 2.56 9.94
C LEU A 38 9.21 2.47 9.46
N ASP A 39 9.98 3.54 9.62
CA ASP A 39 11.43 3.49 9.47
C ASP A 39 12.11 3.00 10.76
N ALA A 40 13.44 3.06 10.82
CA ALA A 40 14.20 2.65 11.99
C ALA A 40 13.94 3.50 13.24
N ASP A 41 13.52 4.76 13.06
CA ASP A 41 13.22 5.71 14.14
C ASP A 41 11.73 5.75 14.51
N MET A 42 10.95 4.75 14.06
CA MET A 42 9.51 4.63 14.30
C MET A 42 8.70 5.79 13.72
N GLN A 43 9.22 6.43 12.68
CA GLN A 43 8.48 7.43 11.93
C GLN A 43 7.61 6.74 10.88
N LEU A 44 6.36 7.17 10.76
CA LEU A 44 5.38 6.59 9.86
C LEU A 44 5.44 7.26 8.49
N PHE A 45 5.61 6.45 7.44
CA PHE A 45 5.67 6.90 6.06
C PHE A 45 4.60 6.24 5.22
N ARG A 46 4.13 6.95 4.21
CA ARG A 46 3.35 6.36 3.12
C ARG A 46 4.25 6.15 1.91
N VAL A 47 4.39 4.90 1.50
CA VAL A 47 5.05 4.53 0.25
C VAL A 47 3.98 4.39 -0.82
N VAL A 48 4.10 5.13 -1.91
CA VAL A 48 3.19 5.11 -3.05
C VAL A 48 3.88 4.41 -4.21
N TYR A 49 3.17 3.49 -4.85
CA TYR A 49 3.62 2.76 -6.02
C TYR A 49 2.86 3.31 -7.23
N ASP A 50 3.58 3.84 -8.21
CA ASP A 50 2.96 4.29 -9.44
C ASP A 50 2.75 3.13 -10.44
N ALA A 51 1.91 3.37 -11.45
CA ALA A 51 1.58 2.37 -12.46
C ALA A 51 2.74 2.07 -13.43
N SER A 52 3.78 2.93 -13.45
CA SER A 52 4.96 2.81 -14.30
C SER A 52 6.14 2.08 -13.62
N GLY A 53 5.99 1.69 -12.35
CA GLY A 53 7.00 0.98 -11.58
C GLY A 53 7.85 1.85 -10.65
N GLY A 54 7.53 3.14 -10.50
CA GLY A 54 8.19 4.03 -9.56
C GLY A 54 7.64 3.92 -8.14
N ILE A 55 8.53 4.18 -7.18
CA ILE A 55 8.27 4.10 -5.74
C ILE A 55 8.55 5.48 -5.16
N THR A 56 7.53 6.09 -4.58
CA THR A 56 7.61 7.43 -3.96
C THR A 56 7.36 7.33 -2.47
N PHE A 57 8.25 7.92 -1.67
CA PHE A 57 8.06 8.07 -0.24
C PHE A 57 7.43 9.44 0.03
N LYS A 58 6.22 9.46 0.58
CA LYS A 58 5.62 10.70 1.09
C LYS A 58 6.18 10.97 2.48
N VAL A 59 7.03 11.98 2.56
CA VAL A 59 7.68 12.48 3.77
C VAL A 59 7.20 13.92 4.01
N GLU A 60 6.86 14.26 5.25
CA GLU A 60 6.58 15.64 5.66
C GLU A 60 7.69 16.08 6.62
N ASP A 61 8.46 17.10 6.24
CA ASP A 61 9.49 17.75 7.05
C ASP A 61 10.42 16.79 7.82
N LEU A 62 11.29 16.07 7.08
CA LEU A 62 12.28 15.17 7.65
C LEU A 62 13.68 15.45 7.09
N ASP A 63 14.65 15.48 8.00
CA ASP A 63 16.07 15.65 7.66
C ASP A 63 16.65 14.37 7.04
N ASP A 64 16.32 13.21 7.61
CA ASP A 64 16.79 11.89 7.17
C ASP A 64 15.65 10.86 7.19
N VAL A 65 15.78 9.82 6.35
CA VAL A 65 14.90 8.64 6.35
C VAL A 65 15.76 7.40 6.46
N ILE A 66 15.52 6.57 7.48
CA ILE A 66 16.43 5.47 7.82
C ILE A 66 15.76 4.12 7.59
N PHE A 67 16.08 3.49 6.46
CA PHE A 67 15.64 2.12 6.18
C PHE A 67 16.75 1.11 6.40
N SER A 68 16.43 0.07 7.17
CA SER A 68 17.20 -1.17 7.16
C SER A 68 17.15 -1.83 5.78
N ARG A 69 18.15 -2.67 5.49
CA ARG A 69 18.16 -3.50 4.30
C ARG A 69 16.86 -4.33 4.15
N SER A 70 16.36 -4.90 5.23
CA SER A 70 15.12 -5.69 5.22
C SER A 70 13.89 -4.87 4.84
N GLN A 71 13.80 -3.62 5.29
CA GLN A 71 12.72 -2.71 4.88
C GLN A 71 12.80 -2.40 3.39
N LEU A 72 13.99 -2.08 2.87
CA LEU A 72 14.19 -1.84 1.44
C LEU A 72 13.84 -3.07 0.59
N GLU A 73 14.22 -4.27 1.03
CA GLU A 73 13.87 -5.53 0.35
C GLU A 73 12.36 -5.78 0.37
N MET A 74 11.67 -5.46 1.47
CA MET A 74 10.21 -5.56 1.56
C MET A 74 9.51 -4.58 0.63
N ILE A 75 9.92 -3.31 0.63
CA ILE A 75 9.40 -2.27 -0.28
C ILE A 75 9.56 -2.73 -1.74
N ALA A 76 10.75 -3.24 -2.10
CA ALA A 76 11.00 -3.76 -3.45
C ALA A 76 10.12 -4.98 -3.79
N LYS A 77 9.90 -5.90 -2.85
CA LYS A 77 9.00 -7.06 -3.07
C LYS A 77 7.55 -6.64 -3.25
N MET A 78 7.11 -5.61 -2.52
CA MET A 78 5.76 -5.08 -2.62
C MET A 78 5.47 -4.46 -3.99
N GLN A 79 6.48 -3.96 -4.73
CA GLN A 79 6.31 -3.51 -6.11
C GLN A 79 5.61 -4.57 -6.98
N VAL A 80 5.99 -5.85 -6.85
CA VAL A 80 5.41 -6.93 -7.67
C VAL A 80 3.92 -7.10 -7.41
N LEU A 81 3.48 -6.89 -6.16
CA LEU A 81 2.07 -6.93 -5.79
C LEU A 81 1.35 -5.64 -6.23
N ALA A 82 2.02 -4.48 -6.12
CA ALA A 82 1.50 -3.21 -6.59
C ALA A 82 1.25 -3.24 -8.10
N ASP A 83 2.16 -3.80 -8.90
CA ASP A 83 2.00 -3.99 -10.35
C ASP A 83 0.76 -4.83 -10.68
N ARG A 84 0.47 -5.85 -9.87
CA ARG A 84 -0.73 -6.68 -10.05
C ARG A 84 -2.00 -5.89 -9.75
N LYS A 85 -2.00 -5.09 -8.68
CA LYS A 85 -3.11 -4.20 -8.34
C LYS A 85 -3.32 -3.17 -9.45
N TRP A 86 -2.26 -2.55 -9.96
CA TRP A 86 -2.34 -1.61 -11.08
C TRP A 86 -2.90 -2.25 -12.34
N LYS A 87 -2.52 -3.49 -12.68
CA LYS A 87 -3.14 -4.23 -13.80
C LYS A 87 -4.65 -4.44 -13.61
N GLN A 88 -5.11 -4.67 -12.38
CA GLN A 88 -6.54 -4.78 -12.08
C GLN A 88 -7.23 -3.43 -12.15
N ILE A 89 -6.58 -2.36 -11.70
CA ILE A 89 -7.12 -0.99 -11.76
C ILE A 89 -7.23 -0.51 -13.20
N GLN A 90 -6.26 -0.85 -14.06
CA GLN A 90 -6.17 -0.41 -15.45
C GLN A 90 -7.44 -0.68 -16.27
N GLN A 91 -8.20 -1.72 -15.94
CA GLN A 91 -9.46 -2.03 -16.62
C GLN A 91 -10.56 -0.96 -16.44
N PHE A 92 -10.40 -0.08 -15.44
CA PHE A 92 -11.32 1.01 -15.13
C PHE A 92 -10.88 2.36 -15.71
N TRP A 93 -9.80 2.36 -16.50
CA TRP A 93 -9.39 3.54 -17.26
C TRP A 93 -10.34 3.78 -18.43
N VAL A 94 -10.85 5.01 -18.56
CA VAL A 94 -11.77 5.38 -19.63
C VAL A 94 -11.04 6.22 -20.68
N ASP A 95 -10.62 5.56 -21.76
CA ASP A 95 -10.01 6.22 -22.91
C ASP A 95 -10.94 7.30 -23.48
N GLY A 96 -10.43 8.53 -23.61
CA GLY A 96 -11.16 9.69 -24.11
C GLY A 96 -11.70 10.63 -23.02
N LYS A 97 -11.76 10.20 -21.76
CA LYS A 97 -12.02 11.08 -20.61
C LYS A 97 -10.78 11.38 -19.77
N ASP A 98 -9.70 10.62 -19.98
CA ASP A 98 -8.45 10.73 -19.20
C ASP A 98 -8.73 10.59 -17.69
N THR A 99 -9.59 9.65 -17.33
CA THR A 99 -10.06 9.47 -15.95
C THR A 99 -10.41 8.02 -15.62
N TRP A 100 -10.56 7.73 -14.33
CA TRP A 100 -10.89 6.43 -13.77
C TRP A 100 -12.37 6.35 -13.38
N GLU A 101 -13.09 5.33 -13.83
CA GLU A 101 -14.51 5.12 -13.49
C GLU A 101 -14.79 3.67 -13.05
N GLY A 102 -15.43 3.48 -11.89
CA GLY A 102 -15.91 2.16 -11.43
C GLY A 102 -14.91 1.31 -10.63
N PHE A 103 -13.72 1.84 -10.36
CA PHE A 103 -12.70 1.16 -9.56
C PHE A 103 -13.01 1.15 -8.05
N GLU A 104 -14.08 1.81 -7.61
CA GLU A 104 -14.48 1.91 -6.19
C GLU A 104 -14.62 0.55 -5.50
N SER A 105 -15.00 -0.48 -6.27
CA SER A 105 -15.09 -1.86 -5.78
C SER A 105 -13.74 -2.50 -5.43
N LEU A 106 -12.63 -1.91 -5.90
CA LEU A 106 -11.26 -2.35 -5.58
C LEU A 106 -10.65 -1.62 -4.37
N LEU A 107 -11.34 -0.62 -3.81
CA LEU A 107 -10.83 0.12 -2.67
C LEU A 107 -10.77 -0.76 -1.44
N ASP A 108 -9.66 -0.66 -0.70
CA ASP A 108 -9.48 -1.39 0.54
C ASP A 108 -10.19 -0.65 1.68
N ASP A 109 -11.04 -1.38 2.39
CA ASP A 109 -11.66 -0.93 3.63
C ASP A 109 -10.67 -1.14 4.79
N PRO A 110 -10.37 -0.13 5.61
CA PRO A 110 -9.51 -0.28 6.78
C PRO A 110 -9.97 -1.44 7.70
N ASP A 111 -11.28 -1.67 7.84
CA ASP A 111 -11.86 -2.72 8.69
C ASP A 111 -11.73 -4.14 8.08
N GLU A 112 -11.48 -4.24 6.78
CA GLU A 112 -11.31 -5.52 6.05
C GLU A 112 -9.88 -5.78 5.57
N SER A 113 -8.95 -4.83 5.77
CA SER A 113 -7.57 -4.86 5.28
C SER A 113 -6.76 -6.10 5.72
N TRP A 114 -7.22 -6.84 6.71
CA TRP A 114 -6.65 -8.12 7.18
C TRP A 114 -6.99 -9.33 6.30
N LYS A 115 -8.02 -9.26 5.45
CA LYS A 115 -8.46 -10.39 4.61
C LYS A 115 -7.57 -10.61 3.39
N LEU A 116 -6.80 -9.61 2.96
CA LEU A 116 -5.99 -9.67 1.74
C LEU A 116 -4.56 -10.17 1.94
N THR A 117 -4.16 -10.48 3.18
CA THR A 117 -2.83 -11.07 3.48
C THR A 117 -2.84 -12.59 3.58
N ALA A 118 -3.96 -13.27 3.36
CA ALA A 118 -4.01 -14.73 3.27
C ALA A 118 -3.80 -15.22 1.83
N PHE A 119 -2.69 -14.84 1.21
CA PHE A 119 -2.16 -15.62 0.08
C PHE A 119 -0.84 -16.22 0.52
N ASP A 120 -0.93 -17.44 1.04
CA ASP A 120 0.21 -18.32 1.33
C ASP A 120 0.88 -18.69 0.00
N PRO A 121 2.14 -18.30 -0.26
CA PRO A 121 2.85 -18.72 -1.46
C PRO A 121 3.27 -20.22 -1.41
N GLY A 122 2.83 -20.97 -0.39
CA GLY A 122 3.36 -22.28 -0.03
C GLY A 122 2.51 -23.52 -0.30
N THR A 123 1.36 -23.48 -0.99
CA THR A 123 0.61 -24.72 -1.30
C THR A 123 0.07 -24.79 -2.72
N GLN A 124 0.96 -24.93 -3.70
CA GLN A 124 0.69 -25.81 -4.84
C GLN A 124 1.26 -27.19 -4.52
N THR A 125 0.44 -28.09 -3.99
CA THR A 125 0.69 -29.53 -4.16
C THR A 125 0.17 -29.95 -5.54
N PRO A 126 0.99 -30.58 -6.39
CA PRO A 126 0.50 -31.18 -7.63
C PRO A 126 -0.18 -32.51 -7.30
N ASN A 127 -1.47 -32.61 -7.64
CA ASN A 127 -2.14 -33.69 -8.36
C ASN A 127 -3.66 -33.62 -8.17
#